data_AF-A0A1R1PM49-F1
#
_entry.id   AF-A0A1R1PM49-F1
#
_cell.length_a   1.000
_cell.length_b   1.000
_cell.length_c   1.000
_cell.angle_alpha   90.00
_cell.angle_beta   90.00
_cell.angle_gamma   90.00
#
_symmetry.space_group_name_H-M   'P 1'
#
loop_
_entity.id
_entity.type
_entity.pdbx_description
1 polymer ?
#
loop_
_entity_poly.entity_id
_entity_poly.type
_entity_poly.pdbx_seq_one_letter_code
_entity_poly.pdbx_strand_id
1 'polypeptide(L)'
;MTGANYDGGIGQNINQESHGGSFYCAIASLKLLGRLDAIADIDKTVNWALDLQKSGFCGRTNKVEDTCYTFWVGAGVTMLGFSGYIDKNQLVKFVFKCIGSTGGVSKTPNSYPGNVTFN
;
A
#
# COMPACT_ATOMS: atom_id res chain seq x y z
N MET A 1 -12.74 16.27 -6.02
CA MET A 1 -12.85 14.91 -6.59
C MET A 1 -11.49 14.27 -6.50
N THR A 2 -11.30 13.35 -5.56
CA THR A 2 -10.20 12.40 -5.67
C THR A 2 -10.40 11.51 -6.87
N GLY A 3 -9.33 11.23 -7.63
CA GLY A 3 -9.33 10.25 -8.71
C GLY A 3 -9.45 8.81 -8.22
N ALA A 4 -10.32 8.56 -7.24
CA ALA A 4 -10.65 7.23 -6.75
C ALA A 4 -11.59 6.56 -7.75
N ASN A 5 -11.30 5.31 -8.08
CA ASN A 5 -12.05 4.47 -9.00
C ASN A 5 -13.32 3.90 -8.34
N TYR A 6 -14.09 3.16 -9.13
CA TYR A 6 -15.35 2.55 -8.66
C TYR A 6 -15.15 1.59 -7.48
N ASP A 7 -13.96 1.01 -7.30
CA ASP A 7 -13.60 0.10 -6.21
C ASP A 7 -13.13 0.83 -4.95
N GLY A 8 -13.00 2.16 -4.98
CA GLY A 8 -12.47 2.99 -3.90
C GLY A 8 -10.97 3.22 -3.96
N GLY A 9 -10.24 2.45 -4.76
CA GLY A 9 -8.79 2.61 -4.90
C GLY A 9 -8.40 3.73 -5.84
N ILE A 10 -7.12 4.08 -5.87
CA ILE A 10 -6.60 5.17 -6.71
C ILE A 10 -5.61 4.60 -7.72
N GLY A 11 -5.86 4.86 -9.00
CA GLY A 11 -4.98 4.48 -10.11
C GLY A 11 -3.99 5.59 -10.50
N GLN A 12 -3.11 5.30 -11.46
CA GLN A 12 -2.18 6.31 -12.01
C GLN A 12 -2.88 7.37 -12.88
N ASN A 13 -4.01 7.00 -13.50
CA ASN A 13 -4.85 7.89 -14.30
C ASN A 13 -6.33 7.54 -14.08
N ILE A 14 -7.21 8.41 -14.58
CA ILE A 14 -8.66 8.17 -14.58
C ILE A 14 -8.96 6.83 -15.27
N ASN A 15 -9.79 6.00 -14.63
CA ASN A 15 -10.21 4.67 -15.08
C ASN A 15 -9.08 3.62 -15.21
N GLN A 16 -7.87 3.90 -14.72
CA GLN A 16 -6.81 2.88 -14.64
C GLN A 16 -6.98 2.03 -13.38
N GLU A 17 -6.47 0.80 -13.40
CA GLU A 17 -6.49 -0.11 -12.25
C GLU A 17 -5.94 0.58 -10.98
N SER A 18 -6.68 0.42 -9.88
CA SER A 18 -6.28 0.94 -8.57
C SER A 18 -4.99 0.28 -8.09
N HIS A 19 -4.05 1.08 -7.58
CA HIS A 19 -2.70 0.61 -7.26
C HIS A 19 -2.18 1.22 -5.96
N GLY A 20 -1.61 0.38 -5.07
CA GLY A 20 -1.16 0.78 -3.73
C GLY A 20 -0.13 1.92 -3.74
N GLY A 21 0.76 1.95 -4.74
CA GLY A 21 1.70 3.06 -4.91
C GLY A 21 1.03 4.37 -5.31
N SER A 22 0.06 4.35 -6.22
CA SER A 22 -0.70 5.54 -6.64
C SER A 22 -1.59 6.05 -5.52
N PHE A 23 -2.22 5.13 -4.80
CA PHE A 23 -2.92 5.40 -3.55
C PHE A 23 -2.03 6.14 -2.55
N TYR A 24 -0.85 5.60 -2.24
CA TYR A 24 0.07 6.28 -1.32
C TYR A 24 0.41 7.69 -1.80
N CYS A 25 0.81 7.86 -3.06
CA CYS A 25 1.18 9.15 -3.60
C CYS A 25 0.04 10.16 -3.45
N ALA A 26 -1.18 9.78 -3.81
CA ALA A 26 -2.35 10.66 -3.68
C ALA A 26 -2.64 11.03 -2.21
N ILE A 27 -2.66 10.04 -1.30
CA ILE A 27 -2.93 10.30 0.12
C ILE A 27 -1.82 11.15 0.75
N ALA A 28 -0.55 10.85 0.47
CA ALA A 28 0.59 11.62 0.97
C ALA A 28 0.54 13.07 0.48
N SER A 29 0.29 13.29 -0.81
CA SER A 29 0.15 14.65 -1.36
C SER A 29 -0.98 15.43 -0.70
N LEU A 30 -2.16 14.81 -0.54
CA LEU A 30 -3.29 15.46 0.15
C LEU A 30 -2.99 15.72 1.62
N LYS A 31 -2.32 14.80 2.32
CA LYS A 31 -1.92 14.99 3.71
C LYS A 31 -0.97 16.18 3.86
N LEU A 32 0.03 16.28 2.99
CA LEU A 32 0.99 17.39 2.97
C LEU A 32 0.33 18.74 2.71
N LEU A 33 -0.71 18.76 1.88
CA LEU A 33 -1.51 19.95 1.60
C LEU A 33 -2.54 20.27 2.69
N GLY A 34 -2.71 19.40 3.69
CA GLY A 34 -3.79 19.53 4.69
C GLY A 34 -5.18 19.36 4.09
N ARG A 35 -5.29 18.66 2.94
CA ARG A 35 -6.51 18.54 2.13
C ARG A 35 -7.05 17.11 2.02
N LEU A 36 -7.01 16.34 3.11
CA LEU A 36 -7.64 15.01 3.14
C LEU A 36 -9.16 15.06 2.94
N ASP A 37 -9.79 16.22 3.21
CA ASP A 37 -11.21 16.49 2.91
C ASP A 37 -11.55 16.42 1.42
N ALA A 38 -10.54 16.47 0.53
CA ALA A 38 -10.76 16.34 -0.91
C ALA A 38 -11.13 14.91 -1.33
N ILE A 39 -10.92 13.92 -0.45
CA ILE A 39 -11.30 12.52 -0.64
C ILE A 39 -12.82 12.42 -0.55
N ALA A 40 -13.46 12.06 -1.67
CA ALA A 40 -14.92 12.04 -1.76
C ALA A 40 -15.57 11.00 -0.85
N ASP A 41 -14.93 9.84 -0.72
CA ASP A 41 -15.40 8.72 0.11
C ASP A 41 -14.20 8.07 0.81
N ILE A 42 -13.95 8.51 2.04
CA ILE A 42 -12.80 8.05 2.84
C ILE A 42 -12.97 6.60 3.26
N ASP A 43 -14.17 6.18 3.65
CA ASP A 43 -14.45 4.84 4.15
C ASP A 43 -14.24 3.82 3.05
N LYS A 44 -14.76 4.07 1.85
CA LYS A 44 -14.54 3.20 0.69
C LYS A 44 -13.07 3.13 0.29
N THR A 45 -12.37 4.26 0.34
CA THR A 45 -10.93 4.33 0.05
C THR A 45 -10.11 3.51 1.04
N VAL A 46 -10.44 3.60 2.33
CA VAL A 46 -9.78 2.83 3.40
C VAL A 46 -10.11 1.34 3.28
N ASN A 47 -11.37 0.98 3.05
CA ASN A 47 -11.79 -0.42 2.88
C ASN A 47 -11.04 -1.08 1.73
N TRP A 48 -10.93 -0.42 0.57
CA TRP A 48 -10.12 -0.91 -0.55
C TRP A 48 -8.67 -1.19 -0.15
N ALA A 49 -8.05 -0.26 0.61
CA ALA A 49 -6.67 -0.41 1.04
C ALA A 49 -6.49 -1.54 2.07
N LEU A 50 -7.46 -1.73 2.97
CA LEU A 50 -7.46 -2.81 3.97
C LEU A 50 -7.67 -4.18 3.32
N ASP A 51 -8.50 -4.28 2.27
CA ASP A 51 -8.73 -5.52 1.51
C ASP A 51 -7.47 -6.03 0.79
N LEU A 52 -6.44 -5.18 0.63
CA LEU A 52 -5.14 -5.60 0.11
C LEU A 52 -4.31 -6.39 1.14
N GLN A 53 -4.71 -6.44 2.42
CA GLN A 53 -3.98 -7.17 3.45
C GLN A 53 -4.26 -8.68 3.37
N LYS A 54 -3.18 -9.44 3.18
CA LYS A 54 -3.09 -10.89 3.40
C LYS A 54 -2.00 -11.12 4.45
N SER A 55 -1.01 -12.00 4.18
CA SER A 55 0.15 -12.14 5.05
C SER A 55 1.04 -10.89 5.05
N GLY A 56 1.21 -10.30 3.86
CA GLY A 56 1.69 -8.94 3.63
C GLY A 56 0.59 -8.09 2.97
N PHE A 57 0.97 -6.98 2.35
CA PHE A 57 0.05 -6.24 1.47
C PHE A 57 0.29 -6.60 0.00
N CYS A 58 -0.79 -6.68 -0.77
CA CYS A 58 -0.77 -6.70 -2.22
C CYS A 58 -0.78 -5.28 -2.78
N GLY A 59 -0.17 -5.06 -3.95
CA GLY A 59 -0.25 -3.77 -4.62
C GLY A 59 -1.57 -3.50 -5.33
N ARG A 60 -2.31 -4.56 -5.64
CA ARG A 60 -3.56 -4.57 -6.40
C ARG A 60 -4.39 -5.77 -6.00
N THR A 61 -5.70 -5.68 -6.21
CA THR A 61 -6.64 -6.78 -5.99
C THR A 61 -6.20 -8.02 -6.77
N ASN A 62 -6.31 -9.20 -6.15
CA ASN A 62 -5.96 -10.50 -6.74
C ASN A 62 -4.48 -10.66 -7.18
N LYS A 63 -3.56 -9.82 -6.71
CA LYS A 63 -2.11 -10.04 -6.86
C LYS A 63 -1.50 -10.69 -5.62
N VAL A 64 -0.23 -11.05 -5.73
CA VAL A 64 0.58 -11.58 -4.62
C VAL A 64 1.07 -10.45 -3.72
N GLU A 65 1.37 -10.77 -2.47
CA GLU A 65 1.97 -9.80 -1.55
C GLU A 65 3.37 -9.38 -2.00
N ASP A 66 3.74 -8.15 -1.66
CA ASP A 66 5.07 -7.60 -1.88
C ASP A 66 5.44 -6.67 -0.73
N THR A 67 6.62 -6.87 -0.15
CA THR A 67 7.10 -6.17 1.06
C THR A 67 7.04 -4.66 0.96
N CYS A 68 7.20 -4.08 -0.24
CA CYS A 68 7.13 -2.63 -0.40
C CYS A 68 5.73 -2.07 -0.09
N TYR A 69 4.66 -2.85 -0.27
CA TYR A 69 3.30 -2.40 0.06
C TYR A 69 3.00 -2.37 1.54
N THR A 70 3.81 -3.02 2.39
CA THR A 70 3.80 -2.75 3.84
C THR A 70 4.03 -1.27 4.12
N PHE A 71 4.89 -0.62 3.33
CA PHE A 71 5.04 0.83 3.38
C PHE A 71 3.92 1.54 2.60
N TRP A 72 3.78 1.29 1.30
CA TRP A 72 2.86 2.09 0.46
C TRP A 72 1.41 2.06 0.97
N VAL A 73 0.85 0.87 1.20
CA VAL A 73 -0.54 0.74 1.66
C VAL A 73 -0.65 1.08 3.15
N GLY A 74 0.24 0.50 3.98
CA GLY A 74 0.20 0.68 5.43
C GLY A 74 0.37 2.14 5.87
N ALA A 75 1.29 2.89 5.25
CA ALA A 75 1.49 4.30 5.54
C ALA A 75 0.31 5.15 5.04
N GLY A 76 -0.26 4.83 3.88
CA GLY A 76 -1.46 5.52 3.37
C GLY A 76 -2.64 5.40 4.32
N VAL A 77 -2.97 4.18 4.76
CA VAL A 77 -4.03 3.93 5.76
C VAL A 77 -3.73 4.63 7.09
N THR A 78 -2.46 4.66 7.50
CA THR A 78 -2.05 5.36 8.72
C THR A 78 -2.23 6.88 8.62
N MET A 79 -1.91 7.50 7.47
CA MET A 79 -2.09 8.94 7.24
C MET A 79 -3.57 9.35 7.29
N LEU A 80 -4.47 8.44 6.92
CA LEU A 80 -5.92 8.59 7.03
C LEU A 80 -6.45 8.37 8.45
N GLY A 81 -5.65 7.87 9.39
CA GLY A 81 -6.03 7.66 10.78
C GLY A 81 -6.55 6.25 11.10
N PHE A 82 -6.47 5.30 10.17
CA PHE A 82 -7.09 3.98 10.28
C PHE A 82 -6.09 2.84 10.59
N SER A 83 -4.91 3.17 11.13
CA SER A 83 -3.85 2.18 11.41
C SER A 83 -4.25 1.10 12.43
N GLY A 84 -5.33 1.30 13.18
CA GLY A 84 -5.89 0.31 14.13
C GLY A 84 -6.54 -0.90 13.46
N TYR A 85 -6.91 -0.79 12.18
CA TYR A 85 -7.54 -1.88 11.42
C TYR A 85 -6.52 -2.79 10.70
N ILE A 86 -5.24 -2.46 10.77
CA ILE A 86 -4.16 -3.23 10.15
C ILE A 86 -3.70 -4.34 11.11
N ASP A 87 -3.63 -5.59 10.64
CA ASP A 87 -2.96 -6.66 11.40
C ASP A 87 -1.43 -6.48 11.36
N LYS A 88 -0.92 -5.65 12.27
CA LYS A 88 0.51 -5.32 12.37
C LYS A 88 1.37 -6.55 12.68
N ASN A 89 0.86 -7.50 13.45
CA ASN A 89 1.61 -8.69 13.83
C ASN A 89 1.90 -9.57 12.62
N GLN A 90 0.92 -9.68 11.72
CA GLN A 90 1.06 -10.43 10.48
C GLN A 90 2.05 -9.76 9.52
N LEU A 91 1.98 -8.44 9.37
CA LEU A 91 2.94 -7.68 8.55
C LEU A 91 4.37 -7.79 9.07
N VAL A 92 4.56 -7.71 10.39
CA VAL A 92 5.88 -7.89 11.00
C VAL A 92 6.44 -9.28 10.64
N LYS A 93 5.64 -10.35 10.81
CA LYS A 93 6.05 -11.71 10.43
C LYS A 93 6.39 -11.80 8.94
N PHE A 94 5.61 -11.17 8.07
CA PHE A 94 5.86 -11.16 6.63
C PHE A 94 7.16 -10.43 6.27
N VAL A 95 7.38 -9.23 6.82
CA VAL A 95 8.63 -8.47 6.61
C VAL A 95 9.84 -9.27 7.07
N PHE A 96 9.79 -9.92 8.24
CA PHE A 96 10.88 -10.75 8.73
C PHE A 96 11.17 -11.95 7.82
N LYS A 97 10.15 -12.57 7.20
CA LYS A 97 10.34 -13.64 6.20
C LYS A 97 11.00 -13.15 4.91
N CYS A 98 10.95 -11.85 4.64
CA CYS A 98 11.57 -11.22 3.48
C CYS A 98 12.99 -10.69 3.76
N ILE A 99 13.51 -10.82 4.99
CA ILE A 99 14.89 -10.46 5.31
C ILE A 99 15.80 -11.61 4.88
N GLY A 100 16.75 -11.33 3.99
CA GLY A 100 17.72 -12.31 3.50
C GLY A 100 18.72 -12.72 4.59
N SER A 101 19.25 -13.95 4.49
CA SER A 101 20.28 -14.47 5.41
C SER A 101 21.58 -13.66 5.39
N THR A 102 21.87 -12.98 4.29
CA THR A 102 23.03 -12.08 4.10
C THR A 102 22.68 -10.60 4.30
N GLY A 103 21.47 -10.30 4.81
CA GLY A 103 20.93 -8.94 4.88
C GLY A 103 20.13 -8.53 3.64
N GLY A 104 19.48 -7.37 3.74
CA GLY A 104 18.57 -6.83 2.73
C GLY A 104 17.12 -7.31 2.89
N VAL A 105 16.18 -6.54 2.34
CA VAL A 105 14.74 -6.85 2.35
C VAL A 105 14.31 -7.14 0.92
N SER A 106 13.77 -8.33 0.69
CA SER A 106 13.32 -8.76 -0.63
C SER A 106 11.83 -8.54 -0.85
N LYS A 107 11.40 -8.68 -2.11
CA LYS A 107 10.01 -8.48 -2.53
C LYS A 107 9.06 -9.47 -1.85
N THR A 108 9.46 -10.74 -1.82
CA THR A 108 8.69 -11.85 -1.26
C THR A 108 9.61 -12.78 -0.46
N PRO A 109 9.06 -13.63 0.44
CA PRO A 109 9.86 -14.64 1.11
C PRO A 109 10.66 -15.47 0.10
N ASN A 110 11.91 -15.77 0.42
CA ASN A 110 12.85 -16.54 -0.41
C ASN A 110 13.20 -15.92 -1.78
N SER A 111 12.86 -14.65 -2.04
CA SER A 111 13.39 -13.92 -3.20
C SER A 111 14.70 -13.20 -2.83
N TYR A 112 15.58 -13.00 -3.81
CA TYR A 112 16.77 -12.17 -3.61
C TYR A 112 16.36 -10.72 -3.37
N PRO A 113 17.01 -9.98 -2.44
CA PRO A 113 16.85 -8.55 -2.32
C PRO A 113 17.14 -7.92 -3.68
N GLY A 114 16.14 -7.24 -4.26
CA GLY A 114 16.33 -6.57 -5.54
C GLY A 114 17.33 -5.44 -5.36
N ASN A 115 18.38 -5.40 -6.17
CA ASN A 115 19.11 -4.16 -6.40
C ASN A 115 18.11 -3.20 -7.07
N VAL A 116 17.98 -1.97 -6.58
CA VAL A 116 17.55 -0.87 -7.46
C VAL A 116 18.70 -0.71 -8.45
N THR A 117 18.73 -1.53 -9.50
CA THR A 117 19.68 -1.34 -10.60
C THR A 117 19.31 -0.03 -11.25
N PHE A 118 20.04 1.02 -10.90
CA PHE A 118 20.20 2.20 -11.73
C PHE A 118 20.87 1.70 -13.03
N ASN A 119 20.05 1.41 -14.04
CA ASN A 119 20.53 1.35 -15.42
C ASN A 119 20.54 2.78 -15.98
#